data_AF-A0A7X0G3P8-F1
#
_entry.id   AF-A0A7X0G3P8-F1
#
_cell.length_a   1.000
_cell.length_b   1.000
_cell.length_c   1.000
_cell.angle_alpha   90.00
_cell.angle_beta   90.00
_cell.angle_gamma   90.00
#
_symmetry.space_group_name_H-M   'P 1'
#
loop_
_entity.id
_entity.type
_entity.pdbx_description
1 polymer ?
#
loop_
_entity_poly.entity_id
_entity_poly.type
_entity_poly.pdbx_seq_one_letter_code
_entity_poly.pdbx_strand_id
1 'polypeptide(L)'
;MVRKDGELLPPLSPLPAAVLTCLALAGRKGMKTPELLDAVVHPNGGRAIASKSALHKHFETLHKLELPIPRFGSLVTDGYALEVDRVRVDAAEFVDGVRALPAEPTEAQVAKLIGYWREDPRAAQPRTRRNRWRPVFQARTTLVARIESAGLEGMAGLEEFVGLFPSDPECAPLRDRLARRERKRLLVVEDDVLEQIVVCLEADGYDCLPVGGLDDWHRLLKSDRDRILRCHGALVDLHLTEALNDEQGFDIVEWLRDNTEIPTALMTVAPPWDDLDLQPPLHRNRYRLVRIVNKQKGRRLNLPAIRAIAKALTSDEEEDVCARLSTWLESAYFHADRRLRRIRTRDGEKRVRECERSADAVRRTLSSSPLHEAEQAVRAFVDTWGRG
;
A
#
# COMPACT_ATOMS: atom_id res chain seq x y z
N MET A 1 -23.05 -19.83 1.78
CA MET A 1 -24.24 -19.03 2.19
C MET A 1 -25.36 -19.26 1.18
N VAL A 2 -26.62 -19.37 1.62
CA VAL A 2 -27.77 -19.57 0.74
C VAL A 2 -28.80 -18.48 1.04
N ARG A 3 -29.33 -17.84 0.00
CA ARG A 3 -30.40 -16.84 0.11
C ARG A 3 -31.62 -17.29 -0.67
N LYS A 4 -32.80 -16.97 -0.15
CA LYS A 4 -34.09 -17.16 -0.81
C LYS A 4 -34.86 -15.86 -0.74
N ASP A 5 -35.30 -15.34 -1.89
CA ASP A 5 -36.03 -14.06 -1.98
C ASP A 5 -35.31 -12.89 -1.27
N GLY A 6 -33.97 -12.91 -1.31
CA GLY A 6 -33.10 -11.91 -0.66
C GLY A 6 -32.74 -12.24 0.80
N GLU A 7 -33.52 -13.06 1.47
CA GLU A 7 -33.32 -13.44 2.88
C GLU A 7 -32.25 -14.52 3.04
N LEU A 8 -31.45 -14.38 4.11
CA LEU A 8 -30.44 -15.36 4.48
C LEU A 8 -31.10 -16.58 5.12
N LEU A 9 -30.95 -17.76 4.51
CA LEU A 9 -31.43 -19.00 5.13
C LEU A 9 -30.54 -19.40 6.31
N PRO A 10 -31.08 -20.17 7.28
CA PRO A 10 -30.29 -20.74 8.37
C PRO A 10 -29.06 -21.48 7.85
N PRO A 11 -27.92 -21.40 8.56
CA PRO A 11 -26.69 -22.06 8.13
C PRO A 11 -26.90 -23.57 8.03
N LEU A 12 -26.57 -24.13 6.87
CA LEU A 12 -26.59 -25.56 6.64
C LEU A 12 -25.54 -26.26 7.50
N SER A 13 -25.86 -27.47 7.96
CA SER A 13 -24.84 -28.32 8.56
C SER A 13 -23.76 -28.69 7.52
N PRO A 14 -22.53 -29.04 7.95
CA PRO A 14 -21.38 -29.10 7.04
C PRO A 14 -21.54 -30.05 5.85
N LEU A 15 -22.25 -31.18 6.00
CA LEU A 15 -22.42 -32.17 4.94
C LEU A 15 -23.45 -31.74 3.88
N PRO A 16 -24.69 -31.34 4.24
CA PRO A 16 -25.61 -30.70 3.29
C PRO A 16 -25.01 -29.48 2.58
N ALA A 17 -24.23 -28.65 3.28
CA ALA A 17 -23.54 -27.52 2.67
C ALA A 17 -22.53 -27.96 1.59
N ALA A 18 -21.73 -28.99 1.87
CA ALA A 18 -20.77 -29.54 0.91
C ALA A 18 -21.47 -30.21 -0.29
N VAL A 19 -22.57 -30.94 -0.07
CA VAL A 19 -23.40 -31.52 -1.14
C VAL A 19 -23.94 -30.41 -2.06
N LEU A 20 -24.55 -29.38 -1.48
CA LEU A 20 -25.08 -28.25 -2.25
C LEU A 20 -23.97 -27.51 -3.02
N THR A 21 -22.81 -27.33 -2.39
CA THR A 21 -21.63 -26.71 -3.03
C THR A 21 -21.17 -27.52 -4.23
N CYS A 22 -21.10 -28.86 -4.12
CA CYS A 22 -20.73 -29.73 -5.23
C CYS A 22 -21.72 -29.60 -6.40
N LEU A 23 -23.02 -29.56 -6.12
CA LEU A 23 -24.04 -29.37 -7.14
C LEU A 23 -23.99 -27.98 -7.78
N ALA A 24 -23.78 -26.94 -6.99
CA ALA A 24 -23.62 -25.57 -7.47
C ALA A 24 -22.42 -25.44 -8.43
N LEU A 25 -21.30 -26.09 -8.11
CA LEU A 25 -20.11 -26.13 -8.97
C LEU A 25 -20.31 -26.98 -10.24
N ALA A 26 -21.18 -27.98 -10.20
CA ALA A 26 -21.50 -28.80 -11.38
C ALA A 26 -22.50 -28.13 -12.34
N GLY A 27 -23.32 -27.21 -11.84
CA GLY A 27 -24.31 -26.46 -12.62
C GLY A 27 -25.35 -27.37 -13.29
N ARG A 28 -25.77 -27.01 -14.51
CA ARG A 28 -26.80 -27.73 -15.29
C ARG A 28 -26.50 -29.21 -15.52
N LYS A 29 -25.21 -29.58 -15.59
CA LYS A 29 -24.81 -30.98 -15.83
C LYS A 29 -25.17 -31.88 -14.65
N GLY A 30 -25.32 -31.29 -13.45
CA GLY A 30 -25.51 -32.03 -12.21
C GLY A 30 -24.37 -32.99 -11.90
N MET A 31 -24.59 -33.88 -10.94
CA MET A 31 -23.62 -34.90 -10.54
C MET A 31 -24.29 -36.25 -10.39
N LYS A 32 -23.62 -37.29 -10.88
CA LYS A 32 -24.03 -38.67 -10.63
C LYS A 32 -23.82 -39.02 -9.15
N THR A 33 -24.65 -39.90 -8.60
CA THR A 33 -24.56 -40.29 -7.18
C THR A 33 -23.17 -40.76 -6.75
N PRO A 34 -22.47 -41.67 -7.48
CA PRO A 34 -21.13 -42.11 -7.08
C PRO A 34 -20.11 -40.96 -7.08
N GLU A 35 -20.24 -40.07 -8.07
CA GLU A 35 -19.37 -38.90 -8.21
C GLU A 35 -19.57 -37.89 -7.07
N LEU A 36 -20.83 -37.68 -6.66
CA LEU A 36 -21.18 -36.79 -5.56
C LEU A 36 -20.71 -37.35 -4.21
N LEU A 37 -20.86 -38.67 -4.00
CA LEU A 37 -20.28 -39.34 -2.83
C LEU A 37 -18.76 -39.12 -2.78
N ASP A 38 -18.06 -39.26 -3.90
CA ASP A 38 -16.60 -39.07 -3.98
C ASP A 38 -16.15 -37.61 -3.91
N ALA A 39 -17.03 -36.65 -4.17
CA ALA A 39 -16.73 -35.23 -4.13
C ALA A 39 -16.84 -34.62 -2.72
N VAL A 40 -17.63 -35.27 -1.83
CA VAL A 40 -17.79 -34.85 -0.44
C VAL A 40 -16.85 -35.65 0.45
N VAL A 41 -15.85 -34.97 1.01
CA VAL A 41 -14.71 -35.57 1.72
C VAL A 41 -14.63 -35.10 3.17
N HIS A 42 -13.93 -35.85 4.02
CA HIS A 42 -13.53 -35.32 5.33
C HIS A 42 -12.36 -34.33 5.14
N PRO A 43 -12.15 -33.40 6.09
CA PRO A 43 -11.00 -32.49 6.04
C PRO A 43 -9.64 -33.20 5.95
N ASN A 44 -9.53 -34.41 6.51
CA ASN A 44 -8.34 -35.27 6.47
C ASN A 44 -8.32 -36.25 5.28
N GLY A 45 -9.26 -36.15 4.34
CA GLY A 45 -9.39 -37.04 3.17
C GLY A 45 -10.38 -38.19 3.36
N GLY A 46 -10.54 -39.00 2.31
CA GLY A 46 -11.54 -40.06 2.28
C GLY A 46 -12.98 -39.54 2.12
N ARG A 47 -13.90 -40.46 1.85
CA ARG A 47 -15.31 -40.16 1.60
C ARG A 47 -16.02 -39.79 2.91
N ALA A 48 -16.73 -38.67 2.95
CA ALA A 48 -17.47 -38.24 4.16
C ALA A 48 -18.91 -38.74 4.25
N ILE A 49 -19.47 -39.25 3.16
CA ILE A 49 -20.82 -39.83 3.13
C ILE A 49 -20.69 -41.31 2.78
N ALA A 50 -21.00 -42.19 3.73
CA ALA A 50 -20.70 -43.63 3.60
C ALA A 50 -21.54 -44.34 2.53
N SER A 51 -22.77 -43.90 2.28
CA SER A 51 -23.72 -44.62 1.41
C SER A 51 -24.71 -43.70 0.70
N LYS A 52 -25.38 -44.26 -0.32
CA LYS A 52 -26.48 -43.59 -1.04
C LYS A 52 -27.65 -43.22 -0.12
N SER A 53 -27.98 -44.07 0.84
CA SER A 53 -29.05 -43.80 1.82
C SER A 53 -28.69 -42.64 2.75
N ALA A 54 -27.41 -42.52 3.15
CA ALA A 54 -26.94 -41.37 3.93
C ALA A 54 -26.98 -40.06 3.13
N LEU A 55 -26.60 -40.11 1.85
CA LEU A 55 -26.73 -38.98 0.94
C LEU A 55 -28.20 -38.51 0.79
N HIS A 56 -29.15 -39.43 0.72
CA HIS A 56 -30.57 -39.09 0.59
C HIS A 56 -31.09 -38.27 1.79
N LYS A 57 -30.67 -38.57 3.02
CA LYS A 57 -31.01 -37.79 4.22
C LYS A 57 -30.52 -36.33 4.15
N HIS A 58 -29.38 -36.10 3.50
CA HIS A 58 -28.90 -34.74 3.25
C HIS A 58 -29.77 -34.02 2.21
N PHE A 59 -30.27 -34.72 1.19
CA PHE A 59 -31.24 -34.15 0.25
C PHE A 59 -32.59 -33.83 0.89
N GLU A 60 -33.10 -34.67 1.80
CA GLU A 60 -34.31 -34.34 2.57
C GLU A 60 -34.14 -33.03 3.34
N THR A 61 -32.93 -32.76 3.86
CA THR A 61 -32.62 -31.48 4.54
C THR A 61 -32.63 -30.31 3.55
N LEU A 62 -32.04 -30.48 2.36
CA LEU A 62 -32.01 -29.44 1.33
C LEU A 62 -33.40 -29.17 0.73
N HIS A 63 -34.24 -30.20 0.56
CA HIS A 63 -35.61 -30.07 0.07
C HIS A 63 -36.54 -29.41 1.09
N LYS A 64 -36.31 -29.59 2.39
CA LYS A 64 -37.01 -28.82 3.45
C LYS A 64 -36.75 -27.32 3.37
N LEU A 65 -35.65 -26.90 2.74
CA LEU A 65 -35.36 -25.50 2.43
C LEU A 65 -35.90 -25.07 1.05
N GLU A 66 -36.70 -25.93 0.42
CA GLU A 66 -37.33 -25.71 -0.89
C GLU A 66 -36.33 -25.44 -2.02
N LEU A 67 -35.13 -26.01 -1.92
CA LEU A 67 -34.12 -25.89 -2.96
C LEU A 67 -34.50 -26.76 -4.18
N PRO A 68 -34.47 -26.21 -5.42
CA PRO A 68 -34.92 -26.91 -6.61
C PRO A 68 -33.83 -27.86 -7.13
N ILE A 69 -33.77 -29.04 -6.51
CA ILE A 69 -32.77 -30.07 -6.78
C ILE A 69 -33.46 -31.33 -7.32
N PRO A 70 -33.80 -31.39 -8.62
CA PRO A 70 -34.38 -32.57 -9.23
C PRO A 70 -33.37 -33.72 -9.31
N ARG A 71 -33.93 -34.93 -9.31
CA ARG A 71 -33.20 -36.16 -9.66
C ARG A 71 -33.25 -36.36 -11.17
N PHE A 72 -32.18 -36.85 -11.75
CA PHE A 72 -32.15 -37.24 -13.16
C PHE A 72 -31.54 -38.62 -13.35
N GLY A 73 -31.78 -39.23 -14.52
CA GLY A 73 -31.23 -40.54 -14.89
C GLY A 73 -32.06 -41.75 -14.45
N SER A 74 -31.62 -42.94 -14.85
CA SER A 74 -32.17 -44.24 -14.42
C SER A 74 -31.42 -44.79 -13.20
N LEU A 75 -31.82 -45.95 -12.66
CA LEU A 75 -31.21 -46.59 -11.47
C LEU A 75 -29.67 -46.67 -11.47
N VAL A 76 -29.03 -46.80 -12.65
CA VAL A 76 -27.57 -46.91 -12.80
C VAL A 76 -26.89 -45.56 -13.08
N THR A 77 -27.62 -44.60 -13.63
CA THR A 77 -27.11 -43.26 -13.96
C THR A 77 -27.72 -42.17 -13.07
N ASP A 78 -28.26 -42.54 -11.90
CA ASP A 78 -29.02 -41.61 -11.08
C ASP A 78 -28.13 -40.52 -10.48
N GLY A 79 -28.63 -39.30 -10.55
CA GLY A 79 -27.90 -38.12 -10.11
C GLY A 79 -28.83 -37.02 -9.65
N TYR A 80 -28.21 -35.91 -9.25
CA TYR A 80 -28.88 -34.72 -8.78
C TYR A 80 -28.33 -33.52 -9.52
N ALA A 81 -29.20 -32.61 -9.94
CA ALA A 81 -28.82 -31.36 -10.57
C ALA A 81 -29.49 -30.21 -9.84
N LEU A 82 -28.87 -29.04 -9.87
CA LEU A 82 -29.49 -27.82 -9.40
C LEU A 82 -30.20 -27.16 -10.59
N GLU A 83 -31.48 -26.81 -10.46
CA GLU A 83 -32.22 -26.10 -11.52
C GLU A 83 -31.69 -24.66 -11.62
N VAL A 84 -30.63 -24.46 -12.41
CA VAL A 84 -29.94 -23.16 -12.50
C VAL A 84 -30.80 -22.03 -13.05
N ASP A 85 -31.93 -22.33 -13.69
CA ASP A 85 -32.86 -21.30 -14.16
C ASP A 85 -33.68 -20.71 -13.00
N ARG A 86 -33.67 -21.38 -11.85
CA ARG A 86 -34.36 -20.97 -10.62
C ARG A 86 -33.41 -20.57 -9.49
N VAL A 87 -32.10 -20.68 -9.72
CA VAL A 87 -31.09 -20.29 -8.72
C VAL A 87 -29.94 -19.55 -9.35
N ARG A 88 -29.36 -18.62 -8.59
CA ARG A 88 -28.14 -17.93 -8.98
C ARG A 88 -26.97 -18.47 -8.17
N VAL A 89 -25.84 -18.70 -8.83
CA VAL A 89 -24.63 -19.24 -8.22
C VAL A 89 -23.48 -18.29 -8.51
N ASP A 90 -23.04 -17.56 -7.49
CA ASP A 90 -21.96 -16.55 -7.57
C ASP A 90 -20.72 -17.12 -8.28
N ALA A 91 -20.32 -18.36 -7.97
CA ALA A 91 -19.17 -19.00 -8.60
C ALA A 91 -19.35 -19.26 -10.11
N ALA A 92 -20.57 -19.57 -10.55
CA ALA A 92 -20.87 -19.76 -11.97
C ALA A 92 -20.91 -18.42 -12.70
N GLU A 93 -21.56 -17.41 -12.12
CA GLU A 93 -21.59 -16.05 -12.65
C GLU A 93 -20.19 -15.44 -12.78
N PHE A 94 -19.33 -15.69 -11.79
CA PHE A 94 -17.92 -15.28 -11.85
C PHE A 94 -17.19 -15.93 -13.02
N VAL A 95 -17.28 -17.26 -13.17
CA VAL A 95 -16.59 -18.00 -14.24
C VAL A 95 -17.07 -17.53 -15.62
N ASP A 96 -18.38 -17.38 -15.81
CA ASP A 96 -18.93 -16.93 -17.08
C ASP A 96 -18.62 -15.45 -17.34
N GLY A 97 -18.64 -14.62 -16.29
CA GLY A 97 -18.27 -13.21 -16.36
C GLY A 97 -16.81 -13.00 -16.76
N VAL A 98 -15.87 -13.76 -16.20
CA VAL A 98 -14.46 -13.75 -16.62
C VAL A 98 -14.31 -14.22 -18.07
N ARG A 99 -15.03 -15.27 -18.48
CA ARG A 99 -14.99 -15.75 -19.87
C ARG A 99 -15.48 -14.70 -20.86
N ALA A 100 -16.47 -13.89 -20.46
CA ALA A 100 -17.05 -12.83 -21.27
C ALA A 100 -16.27 -11.50 -21.23
N LEU A 101 -15.19 -11.40 -20.44
CA LEU A 101 -14.39 -10.17 -20.38
C LEU A 101 -13.72 -9.88 -21.73
N PRO A 102 -13.73 -8.61 -22.18
CA PRO A 102 -12.94 -8.19 -23.34
C PRO A 102 -11.43 -8.28 -23.03
N ALA A 103 -10.61 -8.15 -24.07
CA ALA A 103 -9.15 -8.18 -23.92
C ALA A 103 -8.63 -7.05 -23.03
N GLU A 104 -9.25 -5.88 -23.15
CA GLU A 104 -9.02 -4.67 -22.35
C GLU A 104 -10.29 -4.40 -21.51
N PRO A 105 -10.40 -5.01 -20.31
CA PRO A 105 -11.54 -4.77 -19.44
C PRO A 105 -11.50 -3.36 -18.83
N THR A 106 -12.68 -2.82 -18.55
CA THR A 106 -12.82 -1.59 -17.76
C THR A 106 -12.75 -1.89 -16.26
N GLU A 107 -12.39 -0.89 -15.45
CA GLU A 107 -12.36 -1.00 -13.99
C GLU A 107 -13.70 -1.50 -13.41
N ALA A 108 -14.83 -0.96 -13.90
CA ALA A 108 -16.16 -1.35 -13.40
C ALA A 108 -16.50 -2.83 -13.66
N GLN A 109 -16.06 -3.38 -14.80
CA GLN A 109 -16.25 -4.80 -15.12
C GLN A 109 -15.43 -5.69 -14.20
N VAL A 110 -14.18 -5.32 -13.92
CA VAL A 110 -13.31 -6.04 -13.00
C VAL A 110 -13.85 -5.95 -11.57
N ALA A 111 -14.24 -4.76 -11.11
CA ALA A 111 -14.76 -4.53 -9.75
C ALA A 111 -15.98 -5.40 -9.46
N LYS A 112 -16.90 -5.52 -10.44
CA LYS A 112 -18.04 -6.42 -10.35
C LYS A 112 -17.61 -7.87 -10.15
N LEU A 113 -16.59 -8.34 -10.87
CA LEU A 113 -16.13 -9.74 -10.80
C LEU A 113 -15.39 -10.04 -9.50
N ILE A 114 -14.57 -9.09 -9.03
CA ILE A 114 -13.92 -9.17 -7.73
C ILE A 114 -14.95 -9.24 -6.60
N GLY A 115 -16.05 -8.48 -6.70
CA GLY A 115 -17.12 -8.45 -5.70
C GLY A 115 -17.85 -9.78 -5.44
N TYR A 116 -17.65 -10.81 -6.29
CA TYR A 116 -18.14 -12.17 -6.00
C TYR A 116 -17.31 -12.90 -4.93
N TRP A 117 -16.10 -12.43 -4.64
CA TRP A 117 -15.20 -13.04 -3.66
C TRP A 117 -15.36 -12.39 -2.29
N ARG A 118 -15.65 -13.21 -1.28
CA ARG A 118 -15.81 -12.77 0.12
C ARG A 118 -14.81 -13.45 1.07
N GLU A 119 -14.31 -14.61 0.68
CA GLU A 119 -13.35 -15.45 1.41
C GLU A 119 -12.73 -16.48 0.44
N ASP A 120 -11.72 -17.24 0.88
CA ASP A 120 -11.25 -18.40 0.12
C ASP A 120 -12.28 -19.54 0.21
N PRO A 121 -12.96 -19.92 -0.89
CA PRO A 121 -13.98 -20.95 -0.86
C PRO A 121 -13.44 -22.34 -0.49
N ARG A 122 -12.14 -22.61 -0.66
CA ARG A 122 -11.53 -23.89 -0.24
C ARG A 122 -11.38 -23.96 1.27
N ALA A 123 -11.11 -22.83 1.92
CA ALA A 123 -11.08 -22.71 3.37
C ALA A 123 -12.49 -22.75 3.95
N ALA A 124 -13.44 -22.06 3.31
CA ALA A 124 -14.85 -22.00 3.72
C ALA A 124 -15.58 -23.35 3.58
N GLN A 125 -15.22 -24.16 2.59
CA GLN A 125 -15.87 -25.44 2.27
C GLN A 125 -14.84 -26.58 2.19
N PRO A 126 -14.17 -26.93 3.31
CA PRO A 126 -13.06 -27.89 3.32
C PRO A 126 -13.50 -29.33 3.01
N ARG A 127 -14.81 -29.61 3.09
CA ARG A 127 -15.42 -30.91 2.76
C ARG A 127 -15.73 -31.08 1.28
N THR A 128 -15.48 -30.08 0.46
CA THR A 128 -15.59 -30.18 -1.00
C THR A 128 -14.21 -30.49 -1.58
N ARG A 129 -14.10 -31.56 -2.37
CA ARG A 129 -12.83 -31.99 -2.94
C ARG A 129 -12.18 -30.86 -3.76
N ARG A 130 -10.88 -30.59 -3.51
CA ARG A 130 -10.17 -29.41 -4.06
C ARG A 130 -10.27 -29.26 -5.58
N ASN A 131 -10.24 -30.37 -6.33
CA ASN A 131 -10.31 -30.37 -7.79
C ASN A 131 -11.64 -29.79 -8.34
N ARG A 132 -12.72 -29.78 -7.55
CA ARG A 132 -14.01 -29.18 -7.94
C ARG A 132 -13.94 -27.66 -8.09
N TRP A 133 -13.04 -27.02 -7.34
CA TRP A 133 -12.82 -25.59 -7.43
C TRP A 133 -11.95 -25.17 -8.61
N ARG A 134 -11.37 -26.12 -9.37
CA ARG A 134 -10.43 -25.81 -10.47
C ARG A 134 -10.98 -24.78 -11.47
N PRO A 135 -12.22 -24.87 -11.97
CA PRO A 135 -12.74 -23.88 -12.92
C PRO A 135 -12.77 -22.46 -12.35
N VAL A 136 -13.18 -22.31 -11.09
CA VAL A 136 -13.27 -21.00 -10.41
C VAL A 136 -11.87 -20.38 -10.24
N PHE A 137 -10.89 -21.18 -9.81
CA PHE A 137 -9.52 -20.68 -9.63
C PHE A 137 -8.81 -20.42 -10.97
N GLN A 138 -9.12 -21.18 -12.02
CA GLN A 138 -8.62 -20.88 -13.38
C GLN A 138 -9.19 -19.56 -13.91
N ALA A 139 -10.48 -19.30 -13.68
CA ALA A 139 -11.09 -18.01 -13.99
C ALA A 139 -10.44 -16.89 -13.16
N ARG A 140 -10.14 -17.12 -11.88
CA ARG A 140 -9.41 -16.16 -11.05
C ARG A 140 -8.02 -15.82 -11.59
N THR A 141 -7.21 -16.82 -11.94
CA THR A 141 -5.90 -16.61 -12.59
C THR A 141 -6.06 -15.80 -13.88
N THR A 142 -7.08 -16.11 -14.68
CA THR A 142 -7.36 -15.35 -15.91
C THR A 142 -7.71 -13.90 -15.61
N LEU A 143 -8.53 -13.64 -14.58
CA LEU A 143 -8.89 -12.30 -14.14
C LEU A 143 -7.65 -11.51 -13.68
N VAL A 144 -6.80 -12.11 -12.83
CA VAL A 144 -5.55 -11.47 -12.35
C VAL A 144 -4.67 -11.07 -13.53
N ALA A 145 -4.43 -11.98 -14.48
CA ALA A 145 -3.63 -11.68 -15.66
C ALA A 145 -4.23 -10.54 -16.52
N ARG A 146 -5.57 -10.42 -16.59
CA ARG A 146 -6.26 -9.33 -17.29
C ARG A 146 -6.11 -7.99 -16.57
N ILE A 147 -6.17 -7.97 -15.24
CA ILE A 147 -5.96 -6.77 -14.42
C ILE A 147 -4.55 -6.22 -14.67
N GLU A 148 -3.54 -7.10 -14.61
CA GLU A 148 -2.15 -6.73 -14.86
C GLU A 148 -1.94 -6.21 -16.28
N SER A 149 -2.50 -6.89 -17.28
CA SER A 149 -2.34 -6.49 -18.68
C SER A 149 -2.99 -5.14 -18.99
N ALA A 150 -4.08 -4.80 -18.29
CA ALA A 150 -4.82 -3.56 -18.47
C ALA A 150 -4.32 -2.40 -17.59
N GLY A 151 -3.33 -2.62 -16.72
CA GLY A 151 -2.81 -1.58 -15.83
C GLY A 151 -3.82 -1.11 -14.77
N LEU A 152 -4.71 -2.01 -14.33
CA LEU A 152 -5.80 -1.69 -13.39
C LEU A 152 -5.41 -1.91 -11.92
N GLU A 153 -4.13 -1.88 -11.56
CA GLU A 153 -3.67 -2.17 -10.20
C GLU A 153 -4.07 -1.11 -9.16
N GLY A 154 -4.71 -0.01 -9.57
CA GLY A 154 -5.11 1.11 -8.69
C GLY A 154 -6.58 1.10 -8.31
N MET A 155 -7.34 0.12 -8.80
CA MET A 155 -8.78 0.07 -8.61
C MET A 155 -9.15 -0.23 -7.15
N ALA A 156 -10.31 0.30 -6.73
CA ALA A 156 -10.86 0.04 -5.41
C ALA A 156 -11.18 -1.46 -5.21
N GLY A 157 -10.93 -1.97 -3.99
CA GLY A 157 -11.23 -3.36 -3.60
C GLY A 157 -10.26 -4.42 -4.12
N LEU A 158 -9.25 -4.04 -4.92
CA LEU A 158 -8.26 -5.00 -5.42
C LEU A 158 -7.38 -5.56 -4.31
N GLU A 159 -6.99 -4.70 -3.37
CA GLU A 159 -6.16 -5.09 -2.23
C GLU A 159 -6.90 -6.10 -1.33
N GLU A 160 -8.16 -5.83 -0.98
CA GLU A 160 -9.00 -6.75 -0.21
C GLU A 160 -9.11 -8.11 -0.89
N PHE A 161 -9.32 -8.12 -2.21
CA PHE A 161 -9.39 -9.35 -3.01
C PHE A 161 -8.10 -10.15 -3.00
N VAL A 162 -6.95 -9.49 -3.23
CA VAL A 162 -5.64 -10.14 -3.16
C VAL A 162 -5.35 -10.65 -1.74
N GLY A 163 -5.81 -9.91 -0.73
CA GLY A 163 -5.71 -10.25 0.69
C GLY A 163 -6.44 -11.55 1.07
N LEU A 164 -7.46 -11.97 0.31
CA LEU A 164 -8.11 -13.27 0.50
C LEU A 164 -7.19 -14.47 0.23
N PHE A 165 -6.05 -14.25 -0.45
CA PHE A 165 -5.16 -15.30 -0.95
C PHE A 165 -3.67 -15.06 -0.57
N PRO A 166 -3.33 -14.98 0.72
CA PRO A 166 -2.01 -14.56 1.19
C PRO A 166 -0.87 -15.49 0.76
N SER A 167 -1.15 -16.78 0.55
CA SER A 167 -0.13 -17.77 0.15
C SER A 167 -0.23 -18.22 -1.31
N ASP A 168 -1.09 -17.58 -2.10
CA ASP A 168 -1.32 -18.01 -3.48
C ASP A 168 -0.28 -17.42 -4.43
N PRO A 169 0.48 -18.27 -5.16
CA PRO A 169 1.53 -17.80 -6.07
C PRO A 169 0.97 -17.00 -7.26
N GLU A 170 -0.26 -17.26 -7.68
CA GLU A 170 -0.90 -16.57 -8.81
C GLU A 170 -1.23 -15.11 -8.47
N CYS A 171 -1.45 -14.81 -7.18
CA CYS A 171 -1.69 -13.45 -6.70
C CYS A 171 -0.41 -12.73 -6.24
N ALA A 172 0.74 -13.44 -6.18
CA ALA A 172 1.98 -12.89 -5.65
C ALA A 172 2.50 -11.66 -6.44
N PRO A 173 2.53 -11.66 -7.78
CA PRO A 173 3.02 -10.50 -8.54
C PRO A 173 2.19 -9.24 -8.27
N LEU A 174 0.87 -9.38 -8.22
CA LEU A 174 -0.04 -8.27 -7.97
C LEU A 174 0.08 -7.76 -6.53
N ARG A 175 0.19 -8.68 -5.55
CA ARG A 175 0.46 -8.34 -4.15
C ARG A 175 1.75 -7.54 -4.00
N ASP A 176 2.82 -7.98 -4.64
CA ASP A 176 4.12 -7.31 -4.58
C ASP A 176 4.05 -5.90 -5.19
N ARG A 177 3.30 -5.72 -6.29
CA ARG A 177 3.07 -4.40 -6.89
C ARG A 177 2.23 -3.48 -6.01
N LEU A 178 1.14 -3.99 -5.41
CA LEU A 178 0.32 -3.22 -4.48
C LEU A 178 1.14 -2.77 -3.27
N ALA A 179 1.89 -3.71 -2.67
CA ALA A 179 2.80 -3.41 -1.57
C ALA A 179 3.88 -2.39 -1.97
N ARG A 180 4.30 -2.33 -3.24
CA ARG A 180 5.22 -1.30 -3.75
C ARG A 180 4.58 0.08 -3.89
N ARG A 181 3.28 0.20 -4.15
CA ARG A 181 2.60 1.50 -4.27
C ARG A 181 2.47 2.23 -2.94
N GLU A 182 2.39 1.48 -1.85
CA GLU A 182 2.39 2.02 -0.49
C GLU A 182 3.79 2.42 0.00
N ARG A 183 4.85 1.98 -0.70
CA ARG A 183 6.22 2.28 -0.29
C ARG A 183 6.49 3.77 -0.40
N LYS A 184 7.02 4.32 0.69
CA LYS A 184 7.54 5.69 0.69
C LYS A 184 8.75 5.74 -0.25
N ARG A 185 8.77 6.79 -1.07
CA ARG A 185 9.82 7.06 -2.04
C ARG A 185 10.89 7.95 -1.44
N LEU A 186 12.16 7.55 -1.52
CA LEU A 186 13.29 8.32 -1.04
C LEU A 186 14.20 8.75 -2.18
N LEU A 187 14.48 10.03 -2.28
CA LEU A 187 15.62 10.51 -3.06
C LEU A 187 16.90 10.24 -2.26
N VAL A 188 17.86 9.54 -2.85
CA VAL A 188 19.17 9.27 -2.22
C VAL A 188 20.26 9.81 -3.14
N VAL A 189 20.95 10.86 -2.69
CA VAL A 189 22.07 11.48 -3.40
C VAL A 189 23.35 11.18 -2.63
N GLU A 190 24.26 10.43 -3.24
CA GLU A 190 25.49 9.95 -2.63
C GLU A 190 26.42 9.47 -3.76
N ASP A 191 27.73 9.70 -3.66
CA ASP A 191 28.71 9.36 -4.70
C ASP A 191 29.50 8.07 -4.40
N ASP A 192 29.86 7.82 -3.14
CA ASP A 192 30.73 6.70 -2.75
C ASP A 192 29.94 5.45 -2.33
N VAL A 193 29.01 5.60 -1.37
CA VAL A 193 28.32 4.46 -0.73
C VAL A 193 26.86 4.30 -1.14
N LEU A 194 26.47 4.87 -2.29
CA LEU A 194 25.09 4.93 -2.76
C LEU A 194 24.41 3.55 -2.82
N GLU A 195 25.06 2.57 -3.46
CA GLU A 195 24.50 1.23 -3.62
C GLU A 195 24.22 0.56 -2.27
N GLN A 196 25.12 0.71 -1.30
CA GLN A 196 24.97 0.14 0.04
C GLN A 196 23.77 0.75 0.78
N ILE A 197 23.54 2.06 0.63
CA ILE A 197 22.40 2.76 1.21
C ILE A 197 21.10 2.30 0.55
N VAL A 198 21.06 2.28 -0.79
CA VAL A 198 19.87 1.91 -1.57
C VAL A 198 19.43 0.49 -1.26
N VAL A 199 20.35 -0.49 -1.32
CA VAL A 199 20.05 -1.90 -1.02
C VAL A 199 19.48 -2.06 0.39
N CYS A 200 20.03 -1.32 1.35
CA CYS A 200 19.56 -1.36 2.74
C CYS A 200 18.13 -0.82 2.88
N LEU A 201 17.84 0.33 2.26
CA LEU A 201 16.52 0.97 2.34
C LEU A 201 15.46 0.21 1.53
N GLU A 202 15.81 -0.35 0.38
CA GLU A 202 14.89 -1.20 -0.40
C GLU A 202 14.50 -2.47 0.36
N ALA A 203 15.44 -3.07 1.11
CA ALA A 203 15.16 -4.20 2.00
C ALA A 203 14.20 -3.83 3.14
N ASP A 204 14.20 -2.56 3.57
CA ASP A 204 13.27 -2.02 4.56
C ASP A 204 11.95 -1.53 3.94
N GLY A 205 11.75 -1.74 2.63
CA GLY A 205 10.49 -1.43 1.94
C GLY A 205 10.39 -0.01 1.40
N TYR A 206 11.50 0.70 1.19
CA TYR A 206 11.49 1.97 0.46
C TYR A 206 11.60 1.76 -1.06
N ASP A 207 11.11 2.74 -1.82
CA ASP A 207 11.36 2.87 -3.26
C ASP A 207 12.39 4.00 -3.48
N CYS A 208 13.63 3.65 -3.78
CA CYS A 208 14.73 4.62 -3.83
C CYS A 208 14.91 5.20 -5.24
N LEU A 209 15.09 6.52 -5.31
CA LEU A 209 15.55 7.23 -6.50
C LEU A 209 17.04 7.58 -6.30
N PRO A 210 17.98 6.74 -6.80
CA PRO A 210 19.41 6.96 -6.63
C PRO A 210 19.93 8.05 -7.56
N VAL A 211 20.85 8.88 -7.05
CA VAL A 211 21.57 9.93 -7.78
C VAL A 211 23.04 9.91 -7.34
N GLY A 212 23.96 9.62 -8.27
CA GLY A 212 25.38 9.37 -7.98
C GLY A 212 26.26 10.60 -7.75
N GLY A 213 25.68 11.80 -7.74
CA GLY A 213 26.42 13.06 -7.62
C GLY A 213 25.71 14.24 -8.29
N LEU A 214 26.39 15.39 -8.34
CA LEU A 214 25.78 16.64 -8.80
C LEU A 214 25.44 16.64 -10.31
N ASP A 215 26.26 16.00 -11.14
CA ASP A 215 25.99 15.88 -12.58
C ASP A 215 24.74 15.04 -12.85
N ASP A 216 24.56 13.94 -12.13
CA ASP A 216 23.37 13.08 -12.19
C ASP A 216 22.13 13.83 -11.75
N TRP A 217 22.25 14.62 -10.68
CA TRP A 217 21.20 15.50 -10.20
C TRP A 217 20.74 16.48 -11.28
N HIS A 218 21.67 17.19 -11.91
CA HIS A 218 21.32 18.13 -12.98
C HIS A 218 20.71 17.46 -14.21
N ARG A 219 21.21 16.27 -14.58
CA ARG A 219 20.61 15.47 -15.67
C ARG A 219 19.16 15.09 -15.33
N LEU A 220 18.93 14.55 -14.13
CA LEU A 220 17.61 14.15 -13.66
C LEU A 220 16.65 15.35 -13.60
N LEU A 221 17.09 16.48 -13.06
CA LEU A 221 16.31 17.70 -12.97
C LEU A 221 15.86 18.21 -14.35
N LYS A 222 16.71 18.06 -15.37
CA LYS A 222 16.41 18.47 -16.74
C LYS A 222 15.52 17.47 -17.48
N SER A 223 15.74 16.17 -17.29
CA SER A 223 15.06 15.13 -18.07
C SER A 223 13.75 14.66 -17.46
N ASP A 224 13.65 14.62 -16.13
CA ASP A 224 12.53 14.00 -15.42
C ASP A 224 12.36 14.58 -14.00
N ARG A 225 12.10 15.89 -13.94
CA ARG A 225 11.83 16.61 -12.68
C ARG A 225 10.69 15.97 -11.88
N ASP A 226 9.68 15.44 -12.56
CA ASP A 226 8.50 14.86 -11.90
C ASP A 226 8.84 13.63 -11.06
N ARG A 227 9.91 12.89 -11.39
CA ARG A 227 10.40 11.81 -10.51
C ARG A 227 10.84 12.32 -9.15
N ILE A 228 11.54 13.45 -9.11
CA ILE A 228 11.99 14.08 -7.85
C ILE A 228 10.77 14.54 -7.05
N LEU A 229 9.80 15.19 -7.71
CA LEU A 229 8.59 15.73 -7.05
C LEU A 229 7.68 14.64 -6.44
N ARG A 230 7.86 13.37 -6.82
CA ARG A 230 7.14 12.22 -6.24
C ARG A 230 7.84 11.59 -5.03
N CYS A 231 9.02 12.08 -4.65
CA CYS A 231 9.72 11.60 -3.46
C CYS A 231 9.06 12.14 -2.18
N HIS A 232 9.01 11.31 -1.14
CA HIS A 232 8.45 11.63 0.17
C HIS A 232 9.50 12.16 1.15
N GLY A 233 10.78 11.91 0.87
CA GLY A 233 11.91 12.42 1.63
C GLY A 233 13.19 12.37 0.81
N ALA A 234 14.21 13.09 1.25
CA ALA A 234 15.52 13.14 0.61
C ALA A 234 16.67 12.94 1.61
N LEU A 235 17.58 12.04 1.27
CA LEU A 235 18.89 11.87 1.90
C LEU A 235 19.93 12.39 0.92
N VAL A 236 20.66 13.43 1.31
CA VAL A 236 21.64 14.09 0.44
C VAL A 236 22.97 14.09 1.15
N ASP A 237 24.02 13.54 0.54
CA ASP A 237 25.36 13.69 1.07
C ASP A 237 25.90 15.11 0.90
N LEU A 238 26.63 15.60 1.90
CA LEU A 238 27.23 16.92 1.87
C LEU A 238 28.33 17.02 0.81
N HIS A 239 29.15 15.98 0.68
CA HIS A 239 30.32 15.95 -0.18
C HIS A 239 30.04 15.04 -1.37
N LEU A 240 29.89 15.59 -2.57
CA LEU A 240 29.56 14.81 -3.76
C LEU A 240 30.77 14.61 -4.69
N THR A 241 31.97 14.76 -4.14
CA THR A 241 33.22 14.44 -4.80
C THR A 241 34.18 13.68 -3.88
N GLU A 242 35.08 12.91 -4.49
CA GLU A 242 36.11 12.13 -3.80
C GLU A 242 37.04 12.98 -2.90
N ALA A 243 37.15 14.28 -3.16
CA ALA A 243 38.06 15.17 -2.43
C ALA A 243 37.53 15.58 -1.04
N LEU A 244 36.26 15.29 -0.71
CA LEU A 244 35.58 15.60 0.57
C LEU A 244 35.75 17.06 1.07
N ASN A 245 36.07 17.97 0.16
CA ASN A 245 36.32 19.38 0.43
C ASN A 245 35.30 20.29 -0.28
N ASP A 246 34.35 19.71 -1.01
CA ASP A 246 33.23 20.42 -1.58
C ASP A 246 32.04 20.44 -0.61
N GLU A 247 31.10 21.35 -0.78
CA GLU A 247 29.82 21.33 -0.04
C GLU A 247 28.65 21.27 -1.03
N GLN A 248 28.82 20.53 -2.13
CA GLN A 248 27.87 20.52 -3.26
C GLN A 248 26.50 19.98 -2.86
N GLY A 249 26.42 19.17 -1.79
CA GLY A 249 25.15 18.74 -1.23
C GLY A 249 24.22 19.92 -0.88
N PHE A 250 24.78 21.07 -0.47
CA PHE A 250 23.96 22.24 -0.17
C PHE A 250 23.22 22.80 -1.39
N ASP A 251 23.76 22.68 -2.60
CA ASP A 251 23.09 23.15 -3.82
C ASP A 251 21.80 22.37 -4.10
N ILE A 252 21.83 21.05 -3.85
CA ILE A 252 20.68 20.17 -3.99
C ILE A 252 19.65 20.45 -2.90
N VAL A 253 20.09 20.57 -1.65
CA VAL A 253 19.20 20.85 -0.51
C VAL A 253 18.55 22.23 -0.66
N GLU A 254 19.30 23.25 -1.11
CA GLU A 254 18.77 24.57 -1.39
C GLU A 254 17.70 24.52 -2.48
N TRP A 255 17.93 23.77 -3.57
CA TRP A 255 16.92 23.57 -4.59
C TRP A 255 15.66 22.90 -4.03
N LEU A 256 15.81 21.83 -3.24
CA LEU A 256 14.68 21.12 -2.62
C LEU A 256 13.89 22.02 -1.67
N ARG A 257 14.57 22.86 -0.89
CA ARG A 257 13.96 23.87 -0.01
C ARG A 257 13.08 24.83 -0.81
N ASP A 258 13.61 25.38 -1.89
CA ASP A 258 12.97 26.47 -2.63
C ASP A 258 11.89 25.98 -3.60
N ASN A 259 11.96 24.72 -4.04
CA ASN A 259 11.10 24.21 -5.12
C ASN A 259 10.10 23.14 -4.67
N THR A 260 10.20 22.63 -3.44
CA THR A 260 9.40 21.49 -2.97
C THR A 260 9.04 21.59 -1.49
N GLU A 261 8.15 20.71 -1.02
CA GLU A 261 7.90 20.46 0.41
C GLU A 261 8.66 19.22 0.92
N ILE A 262 9.55 18.63 0.10
CA ILE A 262 10.22 17.36 0.41
C ILE A 262 11.11 17.56 1.65
N PRO A 263 10.86 16.82 2.75
CA PRO A 263 11.70 16.86 3.92
C PRO A 263 13.06 16.27 3.58
N THR A 264 14.12 16.96 3.99
CA THR A 264 15.48 16.62 3.60
C THR A 264 16.36 16.44 4.82
N ALA A 265 17.25 15.45 4.78
CA ALA A 265 18.33 15.30 5.72
C ALA A 265 19.67 15.29 4.98
N LEU A 266 20.66 15.90 5.59
CA LEU A 266 22.02 15.96 5.08
C LEU A 266 22.84 14.85 5.73
N MET A 267 23.56 14.07 4.93
CA MET A 267 24.50 13.06 5.39
C MET A 267 25.92 13.64 5.32
N THR A 268 26.76 13.30 6.29
CA THR A 268 28.19 13.68 6.29
C THR A 268 28.96 12.78 7.23
N VAL A 269 30.27 12.69 7.08
CA VAL A 269 31.18 11.99 8.01
C VAL A 269 31.72 12.92 9.10
N ALA A 270 31.63 14.23 8.88
CA ALA A 270 32.10 15.28 9.76
C ALA A 270 30.99 16.34 9.93
N PRO A 271 30.00 16.12 10.82
CA PRO A 271 28.93 17.08 11.01
C PRO A 271 29.52 18.45 11.36
N PRO A 272 29.06 19.54 10.70
CA PRO A 272 29.47 20.89 11.06
C PRO A 272 29.17 21.13 12.56
N TRP A 273 29.99 21.97 13.20
CA TRP A 273 30.07 22.12 14.66
C TRP A 273 28.77 22.61 15.34
N ASP A 274 27.74 22.92 14.55
CA ASP A 274 26.41 23.41 14.96
C ASP A 274 25.55 22.41 15.73
N ASP A 275 25.93 21.11 15.77
CA ASP A 275 25.25 20.09 16.60
C ASP A 275 25.85 19.99 18.02
N LEU A 276 26.82 20.84 18.38
CA LEU A 276 27.35 21.01 19.74
C LEU A 276 26.59 22.12 20.49
N ASP A 277 25.31 21.88 20.82
CA ASP A 277 24.45 22.45 21.88
C ASP A 277 24.49 23.97 22.24
N LEU A 278 25.26 24.83 21.58
CA LEU A 278 25.52 26.20 22.03
C LEU A 278 25.21 27.30 21.00
N GLN A 279 24.86 26.95 19.76
CA GLN A 279 24.32 27.89 18.78
C GLN A 279 23.04 27.35 18.16
N PRO A 280 22.05 28.22 17.81
CA PRO A 280 20.91 27.77 17.03
C PRO A 280 21.42 27.08 15.76
N PRO A 281 20.81 25.95 15.33
CA PRO A 281 21.37 25.13 14.27
C PRO A 281 21.23 25.85 12.92
N LEU A 282 22.21 26.71 12.62
CA LEU A 282 22.18 27.68 11.51
C LEU A 282 21.99 26.94 10.18
N HIS A 283 22.73 25.85 9.97
CA HIS A 283 22.60 25.04 8.75
C HIS A 283 21.22 24.38 8.64
N ARG A 284 20.66 23.83 9.73
CA ARG A 284 19.35 23.18 9.67
C ARG A 284 18.25 24.16 9.31
N ASN A 285 18.26 25.33 9.93
CA ASN A 285 17.25 26.37 9.65
C ASN A 285 17.46 26.99 8.26
N ARG A 286 18.70 27.26 7.86
CA ARG A 286 19.00 27.82 6.53
C ARG A 286 18.54 26.91 5.39
N TYR A 287 18.72 25.61 5.53
CA TYR A 287 18.50 24.63 4.47
C TYR A 287 17.25 23.75 4.69
N ARG A 288 16.41 24.04 5.70
CA ARG A 288 15.22 23.26 6.07
C ARG A 288 15.54 21.76 6.26
N LEU A 289 16.63 21.48 6.96
CA LEU A 289 17.08 20.10 7.23
C LEU A 289 16.42 19.56 8.48
N VAL A 290 15.74 18.42 8.34
CA VAL A 290 15.17 17.68 9.47
C VAL A 290 16.30 17.26 10.41
N ARG A 291 17.41 16.79 9.85
CA ARG A 291 18.61 16.40 10.61
C ARG A 291 19.87 16.46 9.74
N ILE A 292 21.02 16.61 10.40
CA ILE A 292 22.33 16.28 9.83
C ILE A 292 22.76 14.95 10.45
N VAL A 293 23.02 13.95 9.62
CA VAL A 293 23.29 12.58 10.07
C VAL A 293 24.73 12.22 9.80
N ASN A 294 25.41 11.72 10.84
CA ASN A 294 26.71 11.10 10.64
C ASN A 294 26.52 9.74 9.95
N LYS A 295 26.89 9.67 8.66
CA LYS A 295 26.77 8.44 7.86
C LYS A 295 27.83 7.40 8.23
N GLN A 296 28.83 7.72 9.04
CA GLN A 296 29.83 6.78 9.50
C GLN A 296 29.79 6.55 11.02
N LYS A 297 30.09 5.31 11.42
CA LYS A 297 30.35 4.93 12.81
C LYS A 297 31.69 4.19 12.85
N GLY A 298 32.75 4.93 13.13
CA GLY A 298 34.12 4.45 12.89
C GLY A 298 34.39 4.37 11.38
N ARG A 299 34.87 3.21 10.89
CA ARG A 299 35.14 2.99 9.45
C ARG A 299 33.98 2.35 8.68
N ARG A 300 32.79 2.27 9.28
CA ARG A 300 31.62 1.58 8.69
C ARG A 300 30.47 2.54 8.49
N LEU A 301 29.65 2.25 7.48
CA LEU A 301 28.37 2.92 7.24
C LEU A 301 27.45 2.76 8.47
N ASN A 302 26.88 3.87 8.93
CA ASN A 302 26.00 3.94 10.08
C ASN A 302 24.55 3.67 9.66
N LEU A 303 24.30 2.46 9.16
CA LEU A 303 22.97 2.03 8.69
C LEU A 303 21.83 2.28 9.70
N PRO A 304 22.00 2.06 11.02
CA PRO A 304 20.93 2.38 11.98
C PRO A 304 20.53 3.85 11.97
N ALA A 305 21.49 4.77 11.83
CA ALA A 305 21.19 6.21 11.76
C ALA A 305 20.50 6.57 10.44
N ILE A 306 20.95 6.00 9.32
CA ILE A 306 20.34 6.18 8.00
C ILE A 306 18.89 5.69 7.99
N ARG A 307 18.61 4.53 8.59
CA ARG A 307 17.25 3.99 8.75
C ARG A 307 16.37 4.88 9.60
N ALA A 308 16.89 5.32 10.75
CA ALA A 308 16.15 6.19 11.64
C ALA A 308 15.77 7.52 10.97
N ILE A 309 16.67 8.11 10.19
CA ILE A 309 16.35 9.34 9.47
C ILE A 309 15.41 9.10 8.29
N ALA A 310 15.56 8.00 7.54
CA ALA A 310 14.62 7.63 6.48
C ALA A 310 13.18 7.51 7.01
N LYS A 311 13.02 6.90 8.20
CA LYS A 311 11.74 6.88 8.92
C LYS A 311 11.27 8.30 9.25
N ALA A 312 12.08 9.10 9.95
CA ALA A 312 11.69 10.45 10.35
C ALA A 312 11.31 11.38 9.17
N LEU A 313 11.87 11.14 7.99
CA LEU A 313 11.53 11.87 6.77
C LEU A 313 10.17 11.49 6.17
N THR A 314 9.71 10.25 6.36
CA THR A 314 8.60 9.69 5.54
C THR A 314 7.45 9.09 6.33
N SER A 315 7.67 8.82 7.62
CA SER A 315 6.71 8.25 8.55
C SER A 315 5.53 9.18 8.77
N ASP A 316 4.34 8.59 8.87
CA ASP A 316 3.09 9.27 9.20
C ASP A 316 2.84 9.27 10.72
N GLU A 317 3.79 8.79 11.53
CA GLU A 317 3.72 8.91 12.99
C GLU A 317 3.74 10.38 13.41
N GLU A 318 2.87 10.75 14.37
CA GLU A 318 2.64 12.14 14.78
C GLU A 318 3.92 12.85 15.22
N GLU A 319 4.81 12.17 15.94
CA GLU A 319 6.11 12.71 16.36
C GLU A 319 6.98 13.12 15.15
N ASP A 320 7.07 12.25 14.14
CA ASP A 320 7.86 12.50 12.93
C ASP A 320 7.24 13.62 12.09
N VAL A 321 5.91 13.66 11.96
CA VAL A 321 5.22 14.76 11.25
C VAL A 321 5.46 16.09 11.97
N CYS A 322 5.29 16.14 13.29
CA CYS A 322 5.54 17.33 14.10
C CYS A 322 7.00 17.80 13.99
N ALA A 323 7.98 16.89 13.96
CA ALA A 323 9.38 17.24 13.77
C ALA A 323 9.65 17.90 12.40
N ARG A 324 9.02 17.39 11.32
CA ARG A 324 9.10 17.99 9.98
C ARG A 324 8.43 19.35 9.91
N LEU A 325 7.25 19.50 10.51
CA LEU A 325 6.53 20.78 10.60
C LEU A 325 7.33 21.83 11.37
N SER A 326 7.92 21.45 12.50
CA SER A 326 8.81 22.31 13.29
C SER A 326 10.01 22.78 12.46
N THR A 327 10.65 21.87 11.72
CA THR A 327 11.76 22.21 10.81
C THR A 327 11.35 23.24 9.75
N TRP A 328 10.14 23.11 9.19
CA TRP A 328 9.63 24.05 8.19
C TRP A 328 9.35 25.43 8.79
N LEU A 329 8.73 25.47 9.97
CA LEU A 329 8.50 26.70 10.72
C LEU A 329 9.82 27.43 11.01
N GLU A 330 10.80 26.74 11.59
CA GLU A 330 12.08 27.35 11.98
C GLU A 330 12.87 27.84 10.76
N SER A 331 12.81 27.13 9.65
CA SER A 331 13.42 27.59 8.39
C SER A 331 12.74 28.85 7.84
N ALA A 332 11.41 28.87 7.79
CA ALA A 332 10.66 30.03 7.32
C ALA A 332 10.90 31.26 8.22
N TYR A 333 10.91 31.05 9.54
CA TYR A 333 11.23 32.09 10.52
C TYR A 333 12.65 32.63 10.33
N PHE A 334 13.64 31.76 10.18
CA PHE A 334 15.04 32.15 9.95
C PHE A 334 15.20 33.08 8.73
N HIS A 335 14.60 32.71 7.59
CA HIS A 335 14.68 33.51 6.37
C HIS A 335 13.90 34.82 6.48
N ALA A 336 12.71 34.79 7.10
CA ALA A 336 11.92 35.99 7.36
C ALA A 336 12.66 36.97 8.28
N ASP A 337 13.23 36.51 9.39
CA ASP A 337 14.02 37.33 10.33
C ASP A 337 15.22 37.98 9.62
N ARG A 338 16.02 37.21 8.87
CA ARG A 338 17.16 37.76 8.12
C ARG A 338 16.73 38.79 7.07
N ARG A 339 15.62 38.56 6.37
CA ARG A 339 15.08 39.50 5.37
C ARG A 339 14.60 40.79 6.03
N LEU A 340 13.85 40.70 7.13
CA LEU A 340 13.28 41.85 7.82
C LEU A 340 14.35 42.69 8.53
N ARG A 341 15.37 42.07 9.15
CA ARG A 341 16.48 42.80 9.81
C ARG A 341 17.37 43.59 8.84
N ARG A 342 17.38 43.25 7.55
CA ARG A 342 18.06 44.06 6.52
C ARG A 342 17.35 45.40 6.30
N ILE A 343 16.06 45.50 6.61
CA ILE A 343 15.27 46.72 6.52
C ILE A 343 15.50 47.54 7.80
N ARG A 344 16.46 48.47 7.79
CA ARG A 344 16.81 49.33 8.94
C ARG A 344 15.82 50.48 9.15
N THR A 345 14.54 50.16 9.33
CA THR A 345 13.47 51.11 9.60
C THR A 345 12.67 50.72 10.85
N ARG A 346 12.00 51.67 11.48
CA ARG A 346 11.10 51.41 12.62
C ARG A 346 9.99 50.42 12.26
N ASP A 347 9.51 50.44 11.02
CA ASP A 347 8.53 49.48 10.51
C ASP A 347 9.13 48.08 10.36
N GLY A 348 10.41 47.98 9.96
CA GLY A 348 11.16 46.72 9.94
C GLY A 348 11.20 46.06 11.32
N GLU A 349 11.56 46.81 12.37
CA GLU A 349 11.56 46.29 13.75
C GLU A 349 10.18 45.84 14.24
N LYS A 350 9.12 46.55 13.85
CA LYS A 350 7.74 46.16 14.18
C LYS A 350 7.37 44.83 13.51
N ARG A 351 7.74 44.66 12.23
CA ARG A 351 7.49 43.42 11.49
C ARG A 351 8.29 42.24 12.02
N VAL A 352 9.53 42.44 12.47
CA VAL A 352 10.32 41.38 13.13
C VAL A 352 9.58 40.86 14.37
N ARG A 353 9.11 41.77 15.24
CA ARG A 353 8.34 41.41 16.45
C ARG A 353 7.00 40.75 16.14
N GLU A 354 6.39 41.06 15.00
CA GLU A 354 5.16 40.40 14.55
C GLU A 354 5.43 38.98 14.05
N CYS A 355 6.48 38.81 13.23
CA CYS A 355 6.96 37.50 12.78
C CYS A 355 7.29 36.59 13.96
N GLU A 356 8.06 37.09 14.94
CA GLU A 356 8.45 36.36 16.14
C GLU A 356 7.22 35.91 16.96
N ARG A 357 6.28 36.82 17.25
CA ARG A 357 5.04 36.47 17.96
C ARG A 357 4.19 35.45 17.21
N SER A 358 4.14 35.56 15.88
CA SER A 358 3.42 34.61 15.03
C SER A 358 4.09 33.23 15.07
N ALA A 359 5.42 33.16 14.99
CA ALA A 359 6.16 31.90 15.11
C ALA A 359 5.94 31.25 16.48
N ASP A 360 6.00 32.03 17.57
CA ASP A 360 5.74 31.53 18.92
C ASP A 360 4.32 30.98 19.11
N ALA A 361 3.33 31.58 18.45
CA ALA A 361 1.97 31.05 18.45
C ALA A 361 1.92 29.68 17.77
N VAL A 362 2.56 29.53 16.60
CA VAL A 362 2.61 28.24 15.89
C VAL A 362 3.41 27.19 16.68
N ARG A 363 4.51 27.56 17.35
CA ARG A 363 5.25 26.64 18.24
C ARG A 363 4.37 26.08 19.36
N ARG A 364 3.52 26.92 19.95
CA ARG A 364 2.53 26.47 20.96
C ARG A 364 1.52 25.52 20.33
N THR A 365 0.95 25.85 19.18
CA THR A 365 0.03 24.96 18.44
C THR A 365 0.67 23.61 18.14
N LEU A 366 1.91 23.56 17.65
CA LEU A 366 2.66 22.31 17.41
C LEU A 366 2.82 21.44 18.65
N SER A 367 2.82 22.02 19.85
CA SER A 367 3.04 21.31 21.11
C SER A 367 1.75 20.90 21.83
N SER A 368 0.61 21.51 21.50
CA SER A 368 -0.62 21.37 22.30
C SER A 368 -1.90 21.13 21.51
N SER A 369 -1.89 21.26 20.19
CA SER A 369 -3.07 21.09 19.33
C SER A 369 -3.03 19.79 18.53
N PRO A 370 -4.18 19.28 18.04
CA PRO A 370 -4.23 18.18 17.09
C PRO A 370 -3.39 18.47 15.83
N LEU A 371 -2.77 17.42 15.28
CA LEU A 371 -1.83 17.52 14.14
C LEU A 371 -2.37 18.35 12.96
N HIS A 372 -3.63 18.16 12.59
CA HIS A 372 -4.24 18.91 11.48
C HIS A 372 -4.26 20.43 11.72
N GLU A 373 -4.50 20.88 12.94
CA GLU A 373 -4.45 22.31 13.28
C GLU A 373 -3.02 22.83 13.23
N ALA A 374 -2.05 22.03 13.68
CA ALA A 374 -0.64 22.37 13.63
C ALA A 374 -0.13 22.50 12.18
N GLU A 375 -0.53 21.58 11.28
CA GLU A 375 -0.25 21.64 9.85
C GLU A 375 -0.79 22.93 9.22
N GLN A 376 -2.05 23.27 9.50
CA GLN A 376 -2.67 24.49 9.00
C GLN A 376 -1.95 25.74 9.51
N ALA A 377 -1.59 25.78 10.79
CA ALA A 377 -0.88 26.90 11.40
C ALA A 377 0.51 27.11 10.79
N VAL A 378 1.27 26.04 10.57
CA VAL A 378 2.59 26.10 9.91
C VAL A 378 2.45 26.58 8.47
N ARG A 379 1.51 26.04 7.69
CA ARG A 379 1.27 26.48 6.30
C ARG A 379 0.90 27.96 6.24
N ALA A 380 0.00 28.42 7.09
CA ALA A 380 -0.39 29.83 7.16
C ALA A 380 0.80 30.75 7.49
N PHE A 381 1.68 30.33 8.42
CA PHE A 381 2.89 31.07 8.73
C PHE A 381 3.86 31.11 7.53
N VAL A 382 4.10 29.97 6.88
CA VAL A 382 4.99 29.86 5.71
C VAL A 382 4.46 30.69 4.54
N ASP A 383 3.17 30.71 4.28
CA ASP A 383 2.59 31.54 3.22
C ASP A 383 2.71 33.04 3.52
N THR A 384 2.59 33.41 4.80
CA THR A 384 2.69 34.82 5.23
C THR A 384 4.14 35.33 5.24
N TRP A 385 5.08 34.50 5.72
CA TRP A 385 6.45 34.94 6.04
C TRP A 385 7.53 34.25 5.20
N GLY A 386 7.29 33.05 4.68
CA GLY A 386 8.27 32.22 3.98
C GLY A 386 8.57 32.67 2.55
N ARG A 387 7.61 33.29 1.84
CA ARG A 387 7.84 33.78 0.46
C ARG A 387 8.51 35.16 0.51
N GLY A 388 9.67 35.29 -0.11
CA GLY A 388 10.47 36.52 -0.20
C GLY A 388 11.07 36.70 -1.57
#